data_AF-A0AA43LUF3-F1
#
_entry.id   AF-A0AA43LUF3-F1
#
_cell.length_a   1.000
_cell.length_b   1.000
_cell.length_c   1.000
_cell.angle_alpha   90.00
_cell.angle_beta   90.00
_cell.angle_gamma   90.00
#
_symmetry.space_group_name_H-M   'P 1'
#
loop_
_entity.id
_entity.type
_entity.pdbx_description
1 polymer ?
#
loop_
_entity_poly.entity_id
_entity_poly.type
_entity_poly.pdbx_seq_one_letter_code
_entity_poly.pdbx_strand_id
1 'polypeptide(L)'
;MKRSQFIHIESFMSQFMKDSAHDIEHIYRVLYLALDIAKYEKDVNMDILISACLLHDIGRQKQFENPKLCHAKVGSEMAYAFCIENGYSQKDAAHIKECIASHRFRANQPPQSIEAKILFDADKIDVCGSVGIARTLFYNANISEPLYFVDDNRNILDGTHDDHPSFLHEYNYKLKHLYDKFYTKRAKQIAKERQAHAIAFYENILSEVIPTYENGKKLVAEILEDTHE
;
A
#
# COMPACT_ATOMS: atom_id res chain seq x y z
N MET A 1 4.32 6.07 26.28
CA MET A 1 3.61 4.77 26.27
C MET A 1 4.35 3.78 27.16
N LYS A 2 3.63 3.04 28.00
CA LYS A 2 4.23 1.94 28.79
C LYS A 2 4.36 0.68 27.93
N ARG A 3 5.37 -0.16 28.19
CA ARG A 3 5.55 -1.44 27.47
C ARG A 3 4.31 -2.34 27.50
N SER A 4 3.62 -2.40 28.65
CA SER A 4 2.39 -3.19 28.80
C SER A 4 1.27 -2.71 27.86
N GLN A 5 1.15 -1.40 27.67
CA GLN A 5 0.17 -0.80 26.77
C GLN A 5 0.48 -1.13 25.31
N PHE A 6 1.76 -1.06 24.91
CA PHE A 6 2.20 -1.47 23.58
C PHE A 6 1.85 -2.93 23.29
N ILE A 7 2.25 -3.85 24.19
CA ILE A 7 2.00 -5.29 24.05
C ILE A 7 0.50 -5.57 23.95
N HIS A 8 -0.33 -4.82 24.70
CA HIS A 8 -1.77 -5.01 24.66
C HIS A 8 -2.38 -4.59 23.31
N ILE A 9 -1.97 -3.43 22.77
CA ILE A 9 -2.39 -2.99 21.43
C ILE A 9 -1.93 -3.99 20.36
N GLU A 10 -0.67 -4.42 20.42
CA GLU A 10 -0.09 -5.39 19.49
C GLU A 10 -0.84 -6.73 19.52
N SER A 11 -1.18 -7.23 20.72
CA SER A 11 -1.95 -8.46 20.90
C SER A 11 -3.39 -8.33 20.40
N PHE A 12 -3.97 -7.13 20.41
CA PHE A 12 -5.28 -6.88 19.82
C PHE A 12 -5.18 -6.82 18.29
N MET A 13 -4.20 -6.08 17.76
CA MET A 13 -3.93 -5.97 16.32
C MET A 13 -3.72 -7.35 15.67
N SER A 14 -2.92 -8.23 16.29
CA SER A 14 -2.57 -9.53 15.73
C SER A 14 -3.77 -10.45 15.51
N GLN A 15 -4.87 -10.27 16.26
CA GLN A 15 -6.11 -11.03 16.08
C GLN A 15 -6.78 -10.77 14.72
N PHE A 16 -6.42 -9.65 14.05
CA PHE A 16 -7.00 -9.22 12.79
C PHE A 16 -6.05 -9.38 11.58
N MET A 17 -4.78 -9.75 11.79
CA MET A 17 -3.79 -9.94 10.72
C MET A 17 -3.72 -11.41 10.31
N LYS A 18 -4.60 -11.84 9.40
CA LYS A 18 -4.77 -13.25 8.98
C LYS A 18 -4.37 -13.55 7.54
N ASP A 19 -3.89 -12.57 6.77
CA ASP A 19 -3.59 -12.72 5.34
C ASP A 19 -2.11 -12.38 5.04
N SER A 20 -1.52 -13.09 4.08
CA SER A 20 -0.11 -12.99 3.67
C SER A 20 0.24 -11.67 2.99
N ALA A 21 -0.73 -10.98 2.38
CA ALA A 21 -0.52 -9.66 1.78
C ALA A 21 -0.62 -8.50 2.80
N HIS A 22 -1.33 -8.69 3.91
CA HIS A 22 -1.50 -7.73 5.03
C HIS A 22 -0.83 -8.26 6.30
N ASP A 23 0.33 -8.87 6.11
CA ASP A 23 1.09 -9.51 7.18
C ASP A 23 1.48 -8.50 8.27
N ILE A 24 1.61 -8.96 9.50
CA ILE A 24 2.01 -8.19 10.68
C ILE A 24 3.27 -7.35 10.41
N GLU A 25 4.13 -7.84 9.53
CA GLU A 25 5.33 -7.16 9.04
C GLU A 25 5.05 -5.82 8.34
N HIS A 26 3.92 -5.68 7.64
CA HIS A 26 3.49 -4.38 7.11
C HIS A 26 3.26 -3.37 8.23
N ILE A 27 2.54 -3.77 9.28
CA ILE A 27 2.26 -2.92 10.43
C ILE A 27 3.57 -2.46 11.08
N TYR A 28 4.54 -3.36 11.25
CA TYR A 28 5.84 -3.01 11.81
C TYR A 28 6.66 -2.10 10.90
N ARG A 29 6.71 -2.34 9.58
CA ARG A 29 7.40 -1.43 8.66
C ARG A 29 6.77 -0.04 8.68
N VAL A 30 5.45 0.07 8.69
CA VAL A 30 4.73 1.35 8.83
C VAL A 30 5.08 2.01 10.16
N LEU A 31 5.02 1.27 11.28
CA LEU A 31 5.40 1.79 12.59
C LEU A 31 6.84 2.33 12.57
N TYR A 32 7.81 1.55 12.08
CA TYR A 32 9.22 1.95 12.12
C TYR A 32 9.53 3.12 11.18
N LEU A 33 8.87 3.19 10.02
CA LEU A 33 8.94 4.36 9.14
C LEU A 33 8.33 5.59 9.82
N ALA A 34 7.17 5.45 10.47
CA ALA A 34 6.55 6.53 11.23
C ALA A 34 7.46 7.03 12.36
N LEU A 35 8.14 6.13 13.07
CA LEU A 35 9.11 6.48 14.10
C LEU A 35 10.35 7.20 13.53
N ASP A 36 10.82 6.84 12.33
CA ASP A 36 11.91 7.59 11.68
C ASP A 36 11.45 8.99 11.29
N ILE A 37 10.29 9.11 10.64
CA ILE A 37 9.72 10.41 10.23
C ILE A 37 9.51 11.32 11.44
N ALA A 38 8.95 10.78 12.53
CA ALA A 38 8.66 11.53 13.75
C ALA A 38 9.89 12.21 14.38
N LYS A 39 11.10 11.68 14.17
CA LYS A 39 12.35 12.32 14.66
C LYS A 39 12.63 13.69 14.04
N TYR A 40 12.04 13.97 12.89
CA TYR A 40 12.24 15.21 12.12
C TYR A 40 11.09 16.20 12.25
N GLU A 41 10.04 15.84 13.00
CA GLU A 41 8.84 16.65 13.19
C GLU A 41 8.76 17.13 14.66
N LYS A 42 8.05 18.23 14.91
CA LYS A 42 7.86 18.79 16.26
C LYS A 42 6.50 18.42 16.82
N ASP A 43 6.41 18.39 18.15
CA ASP A 43 5.17 18.25 18.91
C ASP A 43 4.34 17.00 18.57
N VAL A 44 5.02 15.92 18.18
CA VAL A 44 4.39 14.62 17.87
C VAL A 44 4.04 13.89 19.17
N ASN A 45 2.77 13.56 19.35
CA ASN A 45 2.34 12.66 20.42
C ASN A 45 2.63 11.21 20.02
N MET A 46 3.74 10.68 20.55
CA MET A 46 4.20 9.32 20.25
C MET A 46 3.20 8.24 20.66
N ASP A 47 2.42 8.45 21.72
CA ASP A 47 1.46 7.44 22.20
C ASP A 47 0.30 7.30 21.21
N ILE A 48 -0.16 8.43 20.66
CA ILE A 48 -1.20 8.47 19.62
C ILE A 48 -0.65 7.89 18.31
N LEU A 49 0.54 8.33 17.88
CA LEU A 49 1.16 7.85 16.64
C LEU A 49 1.38 6.33 16.66
N ILE A 50 2.00 5.80 17.71
CA ILE A 50 2.26 4.35 17.83
C ILE A 50 0.95 3.57 17.84
N SER A 51 -0.05 4.01 18.61
CA SER A 51 -1.36 3.36 18.67
C SER A 51 -2.04 3.37 17.31
N ALA A 52 -2.03 4.50 16.61
CA ALA A 52 -2.62 4.63 15.29
C ALA A 52 -1.91 3.74 14.25
N CYS A 53 -0.58 3.69 14.25
CA CYS A 53 0.19 2.80 13.37
C CYS A 53 -0.15 1.32 13.59
N LEU A 54 -0.20 0.86 14.85
CA LEU A 54 -0.56 -0.53 15.14
C LEU A 54 -2.00 -0.85 14.74
N LEU A 55 -2.93 0.10 14.86
CA LEU A 55 -4.35 -0.17 14.68
C LEU A 55 -4.91 0.18 13.29
N HIS A 56 -4.13 0.82 12.40
CA HIS A 56 -4.70 1.42 11.19
C HIS A 56 -5.41 0.45 10.23
N ASP A 57 -4.95 -0.81 10.18
CA ASP A 57 -5.40 -1.82 9.22
C ASP A 57 -6.29 -2.93 9.83
N ILE A 58 -6.66 -2.86 11.11
CA ILE A 58 -7.50 -3.88 11.79
C ILE A 58 -8.90 -4.05 11.16
N GLY A 59 -9.35 -3.06 10.39
CA GLY A 59 -10.61 -3.13 9.64
C GLY A 59 -10.53 -3.92 8.32
N ARG A 60 -9.34 -4.40 7.90
CA ARG A 60 -9.12 -4.99 6.57
C ARG A 60 -9.94 -6.25 6.35
N GLN A 61 -9.99 -7.15 7.34
CA GLN A 61 -10.79 -8.38 7.25
C GLN A 61 -12.27 -8.08 6.97
N LYS A 62 -12.83 -7.02 7.58
CA LYS A 62 -14.22 -6.59 7.33
C LYS A 62 -14.44 -6.09 5.91
N GLN A 63 -13.45 -5.42 5.33
CA GLN A 63 -13.50 -5.01 3.92
C GLN A 63 -13.38 -6.22 2.97
N PHE A 64 -12.61 -7.25 3.31
CA PHE A 64 -12.57 -8.47 2.52
C PHE A 64 -13.92 -9.21 2.55
N GLU A 65 -14.54 -9.32 3.74
CA GLU A 65 -15.89 -9.91 3.89
C GLU A 65 -16.97 -9.10 3.17
N ASN A 66 -16.83 -7.77 3.11
CA ASN A 66 -17.75 -6.88 2.42
C ASN A 66 -17.00 -5.72 1.72
N PRO A 67 -16.73 -5.84 0.41
CA PRO A 67 -15.97 -4.83 -0.35
C PRO A 67 -16.58 -3.42 -0.37
N LYS A 68 -17.87 -3.27 -0.04
CA LYS A 68 -18.52 -1.95 0.09
C LYS A 68 -18.05 -1.19 1.33
N LEU A 69 -17.46 -1.88 2.31
CA LEU A 69 -16.92 -1.25 3.51
C LEU A 69 -15.56 -0.64 3.25
N CYS A 70 -15.28 0.47 3.95
CA CYS A 70 -13.96 1.06 4.00
C CYS A 70 -13.25 0.57 5.25
N HIS A 71 -12.11 -0.11 5.07
CA HIS A 71 -11.33 -0.62 6.20
C HIS A 71 -10.84 0.50 7.13
N ALA A 72 -10.43 1.66 6.61
CA ALA A 72 -10.00 2.80 7.42
C ALA A 72 -11.14 3.34 8.29
N LYS A 73 -12.36 3.43 7.74
CA LYS A 73 -13.54 3.86 8.51
C LYS A 73 -13.87 2.83 9.59
N VAL A 74 -14.02 1.57 9.23
CA VAL A 74 -14.38 0.49 10.16
C VAL A 74 -13.29 0.32 11.24
N GLY A 75 -12.03 0.28 10.83
CA GLY A 75 -10.87 0.17 11.71
C GLY A 75 -10.74 1.35 12.66
N SER A 76 -11.08 2.58 12.23
CA SER A 76 -11.09 3.74 13.11
C SER A 76 -12.12 3.63 14.24
N GLU A 77 -13.32 3.08 13.95
CA GLU A 77 -14.35 2.84 14.97
C GLU A 77 -13.95 1.71 15.93
N MET A 78 -13.36 0.63 15.39
CA MET A 78 -12.83 -0.47 16.20
C MET A 78 -11.71 0.00 17.14
N ALA A 79 -10.77 0.80 16.62
CA ALA A 79 -9.68 1.37 17.40
C ALA A 79 -10.20 2.31 18.50
N TYR A 80 -11.20 3.13 18.19
CA TYR A 80 -11.84 4.00 19.19
C TYR A 80 -12.47 3.18 20.32
N ALA A 81 -13.27 2.17 20.00
CA ALA A 81 -13.90 1.29 20.98
C ALA A 81 -12.84 0.61 21.87
N PHE A 82 -11.81 0.01 21.25
CA PHE A 82 -10.69 -0.60 21.96
C PHE A 82 -9.99 0.39 22.91
N CYS A 83 -9.72 1.61 22.47
CA CYS A 83 -9.08 2.63 23.31
C CYS A 83 -9.95 3.02 24.52
N ILE A 84 -11.25 3.22 24.32
CA ILE A 84 -12.18 3.55 25.42
C ILE A 84 -12.26 2.41 26.43
N GLU A 85 -12.42 1.18 25.97
CA GLU A 85 -12.47 -0.02 26.83
C GLU A 85 -11.18 -0.21 27.65
N ASN A 86 -10.05 0.27 27.12
CA ASN A 86 -8.73 0.18 27.76
C ASN A 86 -8.30 1.47 28.48
N GLY A 87 -9.24 2.35 28.81
CA GLY A 87 -9.02 3.47 29.72
C GLY A 87 -8.28 4.67 29.11
N TYR A 88 -8.21 4.78 27.79
CA TYR A 88 -7.72 5.99 27.13
C TYR A 88 -8.73 7.13 27.37
N SER A 89 -8.24 8.37 27.39
CA SER A 89 -9.14 9.52 27.41
C SER A 89 -9.95 9.55 26.11
N GLN A 90 -11.19 10.06 26.15
CA GLN A 90 -12.01 10.25 24.94
C GLN A 90 -11.30 11.10 23.89
N LYS A 91 -10.50 12.08 24.34
CA LYS A 91 -9.70 12.94 23.47
C LYS A 91 -8.64 12.14 22.71
N ASP A 92 -7.86 11.32 23.40
CA ASP A 92 -6.79 10.54 22.75
C ASP A 92 -7.37 9.46 21.84
N ALA A 93 -8.45 8.79 22.29
CA ALA A 93 -9.17 7.81 21.48
C ALA A 93 -9.72 8.44 20.18
N ALA A 94 -10.31 9.64 20.27
CA ALA A 94 -10.81 10.37 19.10
C ALA A 94 -9.68 10.77 18.15
N HIS A 95 -8.52 11.20 18.66
CA HIS A 95 -7.38 11.57 17.83
C HIS A 95 -6.77 10.34 17.15
N ILE A 96 -6.65 9.19 17.83
CA ILE A 96 -6.24 7.92 17.21
C ILE A 96 -7.22 7.53 16.08
N LYS A 97 -8.52 7.62 16.35
CA LYS A 97 -9.57 7.38 15.35
C LYS A 97 -9.41 8.28 14.12
N GLU A 98 -9.17 9.57 14.30
CA GLU A 98 -8.97 10.52 13.20
C GLU A 98 -7.72 10.22 12.37
N CYS A 99 -6.61 9.85 13.01
CA CYS A 99 -5.40 9.41 12.32
C CYS A 99 -5.70 8.20 11.42
N ILE A 100 -6.40 7.20 11.95
CA ILE A 100 -6.75 5.99 11.22
C ILE A 100 -7.78 6.29 10.11
N ALA A 101 -8.78 7.12 10.36
CA ALA A 101 -9.81 7.42 9.36
C ALA A 101 -9.24 8.10 8.11
N SER A 102 -8.15 8.87 8.26
CA SER A 102 -7.54 9.69 7.21
C SER A 102 -6.30 9.09 6.54
N HIS A 103 -5.86 7.87 6.90
CA HIS A 103 -4.63 7.27 6.34
C HIS A 103 -4.75 6.81 4.86
N ARG A 104 -5.95 6.81 4.27
CA ARG A 104 -6.15 6.51 2.84
C ARG A 104 -6.10 7.77 1.98
N PHE A 105 -5.64 7.63 0.73
CA PHE A 105 -5.85 8.64 -0.31
C PHE A 105 -7.35 8.81 -0.59
N ARG A 106 -8.00 9.76 0.10
CA ARG A 106 -9.38 10.17 -0.16
C ARG A 106 -9.41 11.69 -0.22
N ALA A 107 -9.86 12.24 -1.36
CA ALA A 107 -9.87 13.68 -1.62
C ALA A 107 -10.62 14.49 -0.55
N ASN A 108 -11.61 13.89 0.13
CA ASN A 108 -12.52 14.60 1.02
C ASN A 108 -12.12 14.56 2.50
N GLN A 109 -11.09 13.80 2.88
CA GLN A 109 -10.66 13.66 4.28
C GLN A 109 -9.12 13.59 4.40
N PRO A 110 -8.40 14.68 4.08
CA PRO A 110 -6.95 14.70 4.22
C PRO A 110 -6.51 14.72 5.71
N PRO A 111 -5.38 14.10 6.05
CA PRO A 111 -4.83 14.11 7.41
C PRO A 111 -4.52 15.54 7.88
N GLN A 112 -5.00 15.90 9.06
CA GLN A 112 -4.86 17.24 9.62
C GLN A 112 -3.72 17.35 10.63
N SER A 113 -3.72 16.47 11.63
CA SER A 113 -2.70 16.40 12.68
C SER A 113 -1.36 15.91 12.15
N ILE A 114 -0.28 16.18 12.91
CA ILE A 114 1.05 15.72 12.52
C ILE A 114 1.13 14.18 12.58
N GLU A 115 0.49 13.54 13.56
CA GLU A 115 0.42 12.08 13.69
C GLU A 115 -0.32 11.45 12.50
N ALA A 116 -1.43 12.04 12.06
CA ALA A 116 -2.17 11.56 10.91
C ALA A 116 -1.35 11.67 9.61
N LYS A 117 -0.60 12.78 9.45
CA LYS A 117 0.30 12.98 8.30
C LYS A 117 1.46 11.97 8.30
N ILE A 118 2.06 11.73 9.47
CA ILE A 118 3.15 10.75 9.62
C ILE A 118 2.65 9.33 9.33
N LEU A 119 1.51 8.92 9.90
CA LEU A 119 0.91 7.61 9.63
C LEU A 119 0.60 7.45 8.14
N PHE A 120 -0.04 8.45 7.55
CA PHE A 120 -0.34 8.46 6.12
C PHE A 120 0.94 8.24 5.30
N ASP A 121 1.96 9.08 5.54
CA ASP A 121 3.21 9.03 4.81
C ASP A 121 3.91 7.68 4.97
N ALA A 122 3.99 7.15 6.20
CA ALA A 122 4.64 5.87 6.49
C ALA A 122 3.93 4.71 5.77
N ASP A 123 2.60 4.68 5.78
CA ASP A 123 1.81 3.70 5.01
C ASP A 123 2.07 3.81 3.50
N LYS A 124 2.17 5.04 2.96
CA LYS A 124 2.42 5.24 1.52
C LYS A 124 3.85 4.91 1.11
N ILE A 125 4.82 5.07 2.00
CA ILE A 125 6.20 4.64 1.74
C ILE A 125 6.28 3.10 1.63
N ASP A 126 5.44 2.35 2.35
CA ASP A 126 5.46 0.88 2.30
C ASP A 126 4.91 0.29 0.98
N VAL A 127 4.24 1.11 0.16
CA VAL A 127 3.87 0.78 -1.23
C VAL A 127 4.84 1.36 -2.26
N CYS A 128 5.96 1.95 -1.83
CA CYS A 128 7.01 2.47 -2.71
C CYS A 128 8.20 1.49 -2.85
N GLY A 129 8.84 1.50 -4.02
CA GLY A 129 10.06 0.73 -4.29
C GLY A 129 9.79 -0.78 -4.41
N SER A 130 10.86 -1.59 -4.30
CA SER A 130 10.79 -3.03 -4.56
C SER A 130 9.83 -3.78 -3.64
N VAL A 131 9.83 -3.45 -2.34
CA VAL A 131 8.89 -4.05 -1.37
C VAL A 131 7.46 -3.67 -1.71
N GLY A 132 7.22 -2.40 -2.05
CA GLY A 132 5.92 -1.91 -2.45
C GLY A 132 5.37 -2.64 -3.67
N ILE A 133 6.20 -2.82 -4.70
CA ILE A 133 5.83 -3.58 -5.89
C ILE A 133 5.52 -5.04 -5.57
N ALA A 134 6.39 -5.71 -4.79
CA ALA A 134 6.15 -7.10 -4.42
C ALA A 134 4.80 -7.27 -3.70
N ARG A 135 4.45 -6.33 -2.81
CA ARG A 135 3.15 -6.30 -2.12
C ARG A 135 1.99 -6.07 -3.08
N THR A 136 2.13 -5.18 -4.05
CA THR A 136 1.11 -5.00 -5.10
C THR A 136 0.91 -6.28 -5.90
N LEU A 137 2.00 -6.95 -6.31
CA LEU A 137 1.90 -8.21 -7.03
C LEU A 137 1.23 -9.31 -6.21
N PHE A 138 1.54 -9.43 -4.92
CA PHE A 138 0.84 -10.37 -4.03
C PHE A 138 -0.65 -10.05 -3.92
N TYR A 139 -1.01 -8.77 -3.80
CA TYR A 139 -2.41 -8.37 -3.76
C TYR A 139 -3.13 -8.70 -5.08
N ASN A 140 -2.53 -8.36 -6.22
CA ASN A 140 -3.09 -8.62 -7.54
C ASN A 140 -3.25 -10.13 -7.78
N ALA A 141 -2.27 -10.94 -7.37
CA ALA A 141 -2.38 -12.40 -7.42
C ALA A 141 -3.57 -12.93 -6.59
N ASN A 142 -3.79 -12.40 -5.39
CA ASN A 142 -4.92 -12.78 -4.53
C ASN A 142 -6.29 -12.46 -5.16
N ILE A 143 -6.37 -11.45 -6.02
CA ILE A 143 -7.60 -11.08 -6.76
C ILE A 143 -7.59 -11.54 -8.23
N SER A 144 -6.63 -12.39 -8.62
CA SER A 144 -6.46 -12.91 -9.98
C SER A 144 -6.28 -11.82 -11.07
N GLU A 145 -5.69 -10.69 -10.71
CA GLU A 145 -5.27 -9.67 -11.68
C GLU A 145 -3.91 -10.01 -12.30
N PRO A 146 -3.77 -9.93 -13.63
CA PRO A 146 -2.53 -10.29 -14.32
C PRO A 146 -1.44 -9.24 -14.16
N LEU A 147 -0.21 -9.61 -14.51
CA LEU A 147 0.92 -8.68 -14.55
C LEU A 147 0.70 -7.58 -15.61
N TYR A 148 0.25 -7.98 -16.80
CA TYR A 148 -0.02 -7.12 -17.94
C TYR A 148 -1.15 -7.72 -18.79
N PHE A 149 -1.73 -6.90 -19.68
CA PHE A 149 -2.71 -7.35 -20.66
C PHE A 149 -2.07 -7.48 -22.04
N VAL A 150 -2.67 -8.30 -22.90
CA VAL A 150 -2.25 -8.53 -24.28
C VAL A 150 -3.46 -8.32 -25.18
N ASP A 151 -3.34 -7.45 -26.19
CA ASP A 151 -4.44 -7.16 -27.11
C ASP A 151 -4.70 -8.29 -28.12
N ASP A 152 -5.74 -8.14 -28.94
CA ASP A 152 -6.13 -9.11 -29.97
C ASP A 152 -5.02 -9.33 -31.03
N ASN A 153 -4.14 -8.34 -31.22
CA ASN A 153 -2.99 -8.41 -32.13
C ASN A 153 -1.74 -8.99 -31.44
N ARG A 154 -1.90 -9.50 -30.22
CA ARG A 154 -0.83 -10.03 -29.36
C ARG A 154 0.27 -9.01 -29.08
N ASN A 155 -0.09 -7.75 -28.88
CA ASN A 155 0.81 -6.72 -28.40
C ASN A 155 0.65 -6.58 -26.89
N ILE A 156 1.77 -6.43 -26.19
CA ILE A 156 1.76 -6.15 -24.76
C ILE A 156 1.26 -4.74 -24.54
N LEU A 157 0.28 -4.57 -23.66
CA LEU A 157 -0.16 -3.27 -23.19
C LEU A 157 0.70 -2.84 -21.99
N ASP A 158 1.22 -1.63 -22.05
CA ASP A 158 2.14 -1.09 -21.05
C ASP A 158 1.42 -0.46 -19.83
N GLY A 159 0.09 -0.49 -19.80
CA GLY A 159 -0.74 0.11 -18.76
C GLY A 159 -1.03 1.61 -18.94
N THR A 160 -0.55 2.27 -19.99
CA THR A 160 -0.74 3.73 -20.16
C THR A 160 -2.09 4.12 -20.77
N HIS A 161 -2.64 3.30 -21.65
CA HIS A 161 -3.87 3.58 -22.42
C HIS A 161 -4.81 2.38 -22.49
N ASP A 162 -4.75 1.47 -21.51
CA ASP A 162 -5.68 0.36 -21.39
C ASP A 162 -6.64 0.56 -20.21
N ASP A 163 -7.85 0.01 -20.34
CA ASP A 163 -8.88 -0.03 -19.30
C ASP A 163 -8.91 -1.39 -18.57
N HIS A 164 -7.90 -2.24 -18.82
CA HIS A 164 -7.83 -3.60 -18.30
C HIS A 164 -7.04 -3.64 -16.99
N PRO A 165 -7.65 -4.08 -15.87
CA PRO A 165 -6.93 -4.21 -14.60
C PRO A 165 -5.72 -5.14 -14.73
N SER A 166 -4.54 -4.60 -14.42
CA SER A 166 -3.27 -5.32 -14.38
C SER A 166 -2.28 -4.56 -13.49
N PHE A 167 -1.16 -5.20 -13.13
CA PHE A 167 -0.10 -4.51 -12.41
C PHE A 167 0.46 -3.32 -13.21
N LEU A 168 0.71 -3.47 -14.52
CA LEU A 168 1.23 -2.37 -15.35
C LEU A 168 0.24 -1.20 -15.43
N HIS A 169 -1.06 -1.49 -15.51
CA HIS A 169 -2.12 -0.49 -15.42
C HIS A 169 -2.08 0.23 -14.07
N GLU A 170 -2.10 -0.50 -12.94
CA GLU A 170 -2.05 0.13 -11.62
C GLU A 170 -0.77 0.96 -11.42
N TYR A 171 0.37 0.48 -11.93
CA TYR A 171 1.63 1.23 -11.88
C TYR A 171 1.47 2.59 -12.56
N ASN A 172 0.91 2.61 -13.77
CA ASN A 172 0.75 3.82 -14.56
C ASN A 172 -0.32 4.77 -14.03
N TYR A 173 -1.46 4.25 -13.56
CA TYR A 173 -2.54 5.11 -13.08
C TYR A 173 -2.34 5.61 -11.65
N LYS A 174 -1.58 4.88 -10.84
CA LYS A 174 -1.53 5.12 -9.39
C LYS A 174 -0.11 5.12 -8.84
N LEU A 175 0.65 4.02 -8.97
CA LEU A 175 1.90 3.87 -8.20
C LEU A 175 2.96 4.89 -8.61
N LYS A 176 3.12 5.17 -9.91
CA LYS A 176 4.11 6.16 -10.39
C LYS A 176 3.85 7.58 -9.88
N HIS A 177 2.61 7.87 -9.48
CA HIS A 177 2.17 9.19 -8.99
C HIS A 177 2.18 9.31 -7.46
N LEU A 178 2.57 8.27 -6.72
CA LEU A 178 2.63 8.31 -5.25
C LEU A 178 3.75 9.21 -4.74
N TYR A 179 4.85 9.29 -5.50
CA TYR A 179 6.10 9.95 -5.12
C TYR A 179 5.98 11.46 -4.86
N ASP A 180 4.92 12.09 -5.38
CA ASP A 180 4.66 13.53 -5.22
C ASP A 180 3.70 13.86 -4.06
N LYS A 181 3.10 12.86 -3.41
CA LYS A 181 1.92 13.02 -2.55
C LYS A 181 2.17 12.73 -1.06
N PHE A 182 3.33 13.17 -0.55
CA PHE A 182 3.70 13.06 0.87
C PHE A 182 3.58 14.40 1.61
N TYR A 183 3.31 14.34 2.91
CA TYR A 183 3.12 15.52 3.75
C TYR A 183 4.41 16.02 4.41
N THR A 184 5.25 15.09 4.89
CA THR A 184 6.49 15.38 5.62
C THR A 184 7.71 15.40 4.70
N LYS A 185 8.73 16.17 5.08
CA LYS A 185 9.97 16.26 4.28
C LYS A 185 10.73 14.93 4.28
N ARG A 186 10.79 14.25 5.43
CA ARG A 186 11.49 12.98 5.57
C ARG A 186 10.84 11.88 4.72
N ALA A 187 9.51 11.83 4.67
CA ALA A 187 8.81 10.87 3.82
C ALA A 187 9.10 11.07 2.33
N LYS A 188 9.07 12.33 1.85
CA LYS A 188 9.43 12.66 0.46
C LYS A 188 10.83 12.17 0.10
N GLN A 189 11.79 12.35 1.01
CA GLN A 189 13.15 11.89 0.80
C GLN A 189 13.21 10.36 0.63
N ILE A 190 12.64 9.61 1.59
CA ILE A 190 12.65 8.14 1.56
C ILE A 190 11.91 7.61 0.32
N ALA A 191 10.77 8.19 -0.02
CA ALA A 191 10.01 7.80 -1.21
C ALA A 191 10.82 8.03 -2.49
N LYS A 192 11.49 9.18 -2.62
CA LYS A 192 12.33 9.49 -3.77
C LYS A 192 13.51 8.51 -3.91
N GLU A 193 14.15 8.14 -2.81
CA GLU A 193 15.21 7.12 -2.80
C GLU A 193 14.70 5.75 -3.32
N ARG A 194 13.44 5.41 -3.04
CA ARG A 194 12.79 4.16 -3.49
C ARG A 194 12.23 4.22 -4.90
N GLN A 195 12.06 5.40 -5.48
CA GLN A 195 11.39 5.58 -6.78
C GLN A 195 12.13 4.88 -7.92
N ALA A 196 13.46 4.99 -7.94
CA ALA A 196 14.29 4.40 -8.99
C ALA A 196 14.09 2.88 -9.10
N HIS A 197 13.93 2.18 -7.97
CA HIS A 197 13.69 0.75 -7.97
C HIS A 197 12.34 0.39 -8.59
N ALA A 198 11.32 1.23 -8.39
CA ALA A 198 10.01 0.96 -8.94
C ALA A 198 9.92 1.21 -10.45
N ILE A 199 10.61 2.24 -10.92
CA ILE A 199 10.80 2.51 -12.35
C ILE A 199 11.53 1.35 -13.01
N ALA A 200 12.69 0.96 -12.47
CA ALA A 200 13.49 -0.12 -13.03
C ALA A 200 12.71 -1.44 -13.13
N PHE A 201 11.90 -1.80 -12.12
CA PHE A 201 11.10 -3.02 -12.17
C PHE A 201 10.05 -3.00 -13.28
N TYR A 202 9.33 -1.88 -13.42
CA TYR A 202 8.34 -1.70 -14.49
C TYR A 202 8.99 -1.77 -15.88
N GLU A 203 10.11 -1.07 -16.07
CA GLU A 203 10.84 -1.06 -17.34
C GLU A 203 11.42 -2.44 -17.68
N ASN A 204 11.94 -3.16 -16.69
CA ASN A 204 12.49 -4.50 -16.88
C ASN A 204 11.41 -5.47 -17.36
N ILE A 205 10.21 -5.46 -16.75
CA ILE A 205 9.10 -6.30 -17.22
C ILE A 205 8.85 -6.07 -18.71
N LEU A 206 8.68 -4.81 -19.12
CA LEU A 206 8.42 -4.47 -20.51
C LEU A 206 9.56 -4.93 -21.44
N SER A 207 10.81 -4.71 -21.03
CA SER A 207 11.99 -5.10 -21.80
C SER A 207 12.13 -6.61 -21.98
N GLU A 208 11.62 -7.40 -21.03
CA GLU A 208 11.62 -8.86 -21.11
C GLU A 208 10.46 -9.37 -21.98
N VAL A 209 9.26 -8.82 -21.83
CA VAL A 209 8.06 -9.40 -22.43
C VAL A 209 7.80 -8.91 -23.86
N ILE A 210 8.08 -7.64 -24.18
CA ILE A 210 7.80 -7.09 -25.52
C ILE A 210 8.60 -7.84 -26.59
N PRO A 211 9.95 -7.94 -26.50
CA PRO A 211 10.72 -8.63 -27.53
C PRO A 211 10.40 -10.12 -27.61
N THR A 212 10.06 -10.75 -26.48
CA THR A 212 9.65 -12.16 -26.45
C THR A 212 8.41 -12.41 -27.29
N TYR A 213 7.39 -11.55 -27.18
CA TYR A 213 6.18 -11.66 -27.99
C TYR A 213 6.43 -11.32 -29.45
N GLU A 214 7.18 -10.26 -29.73
CA GLU A 214 7.47 -9.84 -31.11
C GLU A 214 8.30 -10.89 -31.87
N ASN A 215 9.36 -11.40 -31.26
CA ASN A 215 10.22 -12.41 -31.87
C ASN A 215 9.51 -13.75 -31.96
N GLY A 216 8.80 -14.16 -30.90
CA GLY A 216 8.02 -15.40 -30.89
C GLY A 216 6.97 -15.43 -32.01
N LYS A 217 6.27 -14.32 -32.27
CA LYS A 217 5.32 -14.21 -33.38
C LYS A 217 5.98 -14.45 -34.74
N LYS A 218 7.14 -13.82 -34.97
CA LYS A 218 7.88 -13.96 -36.23
C LYS A 218 8.35 -15.39 -36.44
N LEU A 219 8.98 -15.99 -35.42
CA LEU A 219 9.46 -17.37 -35.48
C LEU A 219 8.34 -18.38 -35.75
N VAL A 220 7.17 -18.22 -35.10
CA VAL A 220 6.02 -19.09 -35.37
C VAL A 220 5.51 -18.92 -36.80
N ALA A 221 5.44 -17.69 -37.32
CA ALA A 221 5.03 -17.45 -38.70
C ALA A 221 5.99 -18.12 -39.70
N GLU A 222 7.30 -17.96 -39.52
CA GLU A 222 8.34 -18.58 -40.35
C GLU A 222 8.21 -20.12 -40.36
N ILE A 223 8.05 -20.74 -39.18
CA ILE A 223 7.90 -22.20 -39.06
C ILE A 223 6.63 -22.71 -39.76
N LEU A 224 5.53 -21.96 -39.67
CA LEU A 224 4.25 -22.38 -40.28
C LEU A 224 4.25 -22.20 -41.80
N GLU A 225 4.92 -21.17 -42.32
CA GLU A 225 5.10 -20.97 -43.77
C GLU A 225 5.90 -22.12 -44.41
N ASP A 226 6.90 -22.66 -43.68
CA ASP A 226 7.71 -23.81 -44.12
C ASP A 226 6.96 -25.16 -44.11
N THR A 227 5.76 -25.25 -43.49
CA THR A 227 4.99 -26.50 -43.38
C THR A 227 3.96 -26.73 -44.50
N HIS A 228 4.03 -25.97 -45.59
CA HIS A 228 3.14 -26.07 -46.75
C HIS A 228 3.72 -26.79 -47.99
N GLU A 229 4.74 -27.65 -47.82
CA GLU A 229 5.18 -28.65 -48.82
C GLU A 229 4.61 -30.05 -48.51
#